data_AF-A0A6A5YL66-F1
#
_entry.id   AF-A0A6A5YL66-F1
#
_cell.length_a   1.000
_cell.length_b   1.000
_cell.length_c   1.000
_cell.angle_alpha   90.00
_cell.angle_beta   90.00
_cell.angle_gamma   90.00
#
_symmetry.space_group_name_H-M   'P 1'
#
loop_
_entity.id
_entity.type
_entity.pdbx_description
1 polymer ?
#
loop_
_entity_poly.entity_id
_entity_poly.type
_entity_poly.pdbx_seq_one_letter_code
_entity_poly.pdbx_strand_id
1 'polypeptide(L)'
;MGNSGSSNKISAQDKAILDMKNQRDKLHQYQKRITVITSRETEIAKECLRRGDERKAKLALRRKKYQESLLAKTDAQLAQLEILTSDVEFALVQKDVVFGLQQGTQVLREIHREMGGIENVEKLLGESEEARAYQEEISDLLANKMSNQDEDEVEDELAALEAEVSGVGKLPTAPTEQPQYTEEEKAQFAKERARRRAEERAREQQSEPMLA
;
A
#
# COMPACT_ATOMS: atom_id res chain seq x y z
N MET A 1 -8.92 35.92 -27.98
CA MET A 1 -7.51 36.29 -27.79
C MET A 1 -7.14 36.08 -26.34
N GLY A 2 -6.39 35.03 -26.05
CA GLY A 2 -5.81 34.80 -24.73
C GLY A 2 -4.46 35.50 -24.63
N ASN A 3 -4.18 36.11 -23.48
CA ASN A 3 -2.85 36.15 -22.85
C ASN A 3 -2.95 36.83 -21.48
N SER A 4 -3.83 36.35 -20.59
CA SER A 4 -3.74 36.71 -19.18
C SER A 4 -2.64 35.84 -18.58
N GLY A 5 -1.39 36.29 -18.71
CA GLY A 5 -0.23 35.61 -18.14
C GLY A 5 -0.50 35.33 -16.68
N SER A 6 -0.72 34.06 -16.33
CA SER A 6 -0.75 33.58 -14.96
C SER A 6 0.65 33.73 -14.39
N SER A 7 0.97 34.94 -13.94
CA SER A 7 2.13 35.19 -13.10
C SER A 7 1.93 34.33 -11.86
N ASN A 8 2.62 33.19 -11.80
CA ASN A 8 2.76 32.39 -10.59
C ASN A 8 3.40 33.32 -9.55
N LYS A 9 2.54 33.93 -8.72
CA LYS A 9 2.97 34.83 -7.67
C LYS A 9 3.74 33.99 -6.66
N ILE A 10 5.06 34.14 -6.66
CA ILE A 10 5.97 33.50 -5.71
C ILE A 10 5.43 33.75 -4.31
N SER A 11 5.08 32.67 -3.61
CA SER A 11 4.48 32.76 -2.30
C SER A 11 5.53 33.14 -1.25
N ALA A 12 5.09 33.65 -0.09
CA ALA A 12 6.01 33.93 1.03
C ALA A 12 6.74 32.65 1.47
N GLN A 13 6.07 31.50 1.37
CA GLN A 13 6.61 30.17 1.63
C GLN A 13 7.74 29.81 0.65
N ASP A 14 7.56 30.06 -0.65
CA ASP A 14 8.57 29.76 -1.66
C ASP A 14 9.84 30.58 -1.45
N LYS A 15 9.70 31.84 -1.02
CA LYS A 15 10.85 32.70 -0.64
C LYS A 15 11.57 32.14 0.58
N ALA A 16 10.84 31.72 1.62
CA ALA A 16 11.44 31.13 2.81
C ALA A 16 12.21 29.83 2.50
N ILE A 17 11.64 28.96 1.65
CA ILE A 17 12.30 27.72 1.19
C ILE A 17 13.57 28.05 0.39
N LEU A 18 13.49 29.05 -0.50
CA LEU A 18 14.66 29.51 -1.25
C LEU A 18 15.75 30.04 -0.31
N ASP A 19 15.39 30.84 0.70
CA ASP A 19 16.35 31.38 1.66
C ASP A 19 17.02 30.28 2.49
N MET A 20 16.27 29.26 2.90
CA MET A 20 16.82 28.07 3.57
C MET A 20 17.80 27.31 2.67
N LYS A 21 17.45 27.08 1.40
CA LYS A 21 18.32 26.41 0.42
C LYS A 21 19.58 27.22 0.13
N ASN A 22 19.45 28.54 -0.01
CA ASN A 22 20.58 29.46 -0.14
C ASN A 22 21.51 29.40 1.08
N GLN A 23 20.95 29.32 2.28
CA GLN A 23 21.73 29.22 3.51
C GLN A 23 22.49 27.90 3.59
N ARG A 24 21.85 26.77 3.22
CA ARG A 24 22.51 25.46 3.10
C ARG A 24 23.70 25.53 2.15
N ASP A 25 23.53 26.10 0.96
CA ASP A 25 24.58 26.20 -0.04
C ASP A 25 25.75 27.08 0.44
N LYS A 26 25.46 28.18 1.14
CA LYS A 26 26.48 29.02 1.81
C LYS A 26 27.26 28.26 2.88
N LEU A 27 26.59 27.43 3.67
CA LEU A 27 27.25 26.59 4.68
C LEU A 27 28.17 25.55 4.03
N HIS A 28 27.76 24.91 2.91
CA HIS A 28 28.64 24.03 2.16
C HIS A 28 29.88 24.75 1.62
N GLN A 29 29.71 25.97 1.09
CA GLN A 29 30.85 26.79 0.65
C GLN A 29 31.77 27.16 1.82
N TYR A 30 31.22 27.41 3.00
CA TYR A 30 32.00 27.67 4.21
C TYR A 30 32.76 26.42 4.69
N GLN A 31 32.11 25.25 4.69
CA GLN A 31 32.71 23.95 5.02
C GLN A 31 33.91 23.63 4.11
N LYS A 32 33.76 23.82 2.79
CA LYS A 32 34.85 23.67 1.81
C LYS A 32 36.02 24.61 2.11
N ARG A 33 35.73 25.88 2.42
CA ARG A 33 36.76 26.88 2.77
C ARG A 33 37.52 26.49 4.05
N ILE A 34 36.83 26.11 5.12
CA ILE A 34 37.48 25.68 6.37
C ILE A 34 38.35 24.44 6.14
N THR A 35 37.88 23.48 5.34
CA THR A 35 38.63 22.25 5.06
C THR A 35 39.99 22.58 4.44
N VAL A 36 40.02 23.49 3.45
CA VAL A 36 41.26 23.95 2.82
C VAL A 36 42.19 24.63 3.83
N ILE A 37 41.64 25.50 4.70
CA ILE A 37 42.45 26.18 5.72
C ILE A 37 42.99 25.18 6.75
N THR A 38 42.20 24.20 7.17
CA THR A 38 42.60 23.16 8.12
C THR A 38 43.72 22.28 7.55
N SER A 39 43.65 21.91 6.27
CA SER A 39 44.74 21.23 5.57
C SER A 39 46.01 22.09 5.54
N ARG A 40 45.87 23.39 5.25
CA ARG A 40 47.01 24.32 5.24
C ARG A 40 47.65 24.48 6.62
N GLU A 41 46.87 24.59 7.69
CA GLU A 41 47.40 24.66 9.06
C GLU A 41 48.12 23.38 9.47
N THR A 42 47.68 22.23 8.94
CA THR A 42 48.36 20.94 9.11
C THR A 42 49.73 20.93 8.44
N GLU A 43 49.84 21.44 7.21
CA GLU A 43 51.13 21.57 6.51
C GLU A 43 52.07 22.56 7.21
N ILE A 44 51.57 23.72 7.64
CA ILE A 44 52.35 24.69 8.41
C ILE A 44 52.87 24.08 9.72
N ALA A 45 52.03 23.30 10.42
CA ALA A 45 52.47 22.61 11.62
C ALA A 45 53.60 21.60 11.33
N LYS A 46 53.51 20.83 10.24
CA LYS A 46 54.59 19.90 9.81
C LYS A 46 55.87 20.65 9.47
N GLU A 47 55.79 21.77 8.75
CA GLU A 47 56.95 22.60 8.41
C GLU A 47 57.62 23.19 9.64
N CYS A 48 56.86 23.72 10.60
CA CYS A 48 57.39 24.23 11.86
C CYS A 48 58.08 23.14 12.68
N LEU A 49 57.56 21.91 12.70
CA LEU A 49 58.20 20.77 13.35
C LEU A 49 59.53 20.40 12.68
N ARG A 50 59.59 20.38 11.34
CA ARG A 50 60.86 20.14 10.60
C ARG A 50 61.93 21.19 10.90
N ARG A 51 61.52 22.44 11.17
CA ARG A 51 62.41 23.54 11.54
C ARG A 51 62.79 23.58 13.03
N GLY A 52 62.26 22.66 13.85
CA GLY A 52 62.49 22.61 15.31
C GLY A 52 61.71 23.68 16.10
N ASP A 53 60.76 24.38 15.47
CA ASP A 53 60.09 25.56 16.01
C ASP A 53 58.78 25.16 16.74
N GLU A 54 58.93 24.46 17.87
CA GLU A 54 57.82 23.80 18.60
C GLU A 54 56.70 24.75 19.04
N ARG A 55 57.05 25.98 19.44
CA ARG A 55 56.06 27.00 19.86
C ARG A 55 55.09 27.37 18.72
N LYS A 56 55.61 27.53 17.49
CA LYS A 56 54.78 27.86 16.32
C LYS A 56 53.96 26.66 15.86
N ALA A 57 54.52 25.46 15.93
CA ALA A 57 53.79 24.23 15.65
C ALA A 57 52.58 24.06 16.59
N LYS A 58 52.77 24.26 17.91
CA LYS A 58 51.67 24.22 18.90
C LYS A 58 50.59 25.27 18.62
N LEU A 59 50.96 26.49 18.19
CA LEU A 59 50.00 27.52 17.82
C LEU A 59 49.18 27.12 16.59
N ALA A 60 49.82 26.58 15.55
CA ALA A 60 49.13 26.10 14.34
C ALA A 60 48.15 24.97 14.67
N LEU A 61 48.53 24.02 15.53
CA LEU A 61 47.66 22.94 15.98
C LEU A 61 46.45 23.45 16.80
N ARG A 62 46.63 24.48 17.64
CA ARG A 62 45.51 25.10 18.37
C ARG A 62 44.50 25.77 17.42
N ARG A 63 44.99 26.47 16.39
CA ARG A 63 44.12 27.05 15.36
C ARG A 63 43.38 25.96 14.58
N LYS A 64 44.08 24.88 14.21
CA LYS A 64 43.48 23.72 13.54
C LYS A 64 42.34 23.16 14.37
N LYS A 65 42.57 22.95 15.67
CA LYS A 65 41.55 22.41 16.58
C LYS A 65 40.33 23.32 16.72
N TYR A 66 40.54 24.63 16.74
CA TYR A 66 39.45 25.60 16.74
C TYR A 66 38.63 25.52 15.44
N GLN A 67 39.29 25.44 14.29
CA GLN A 67 38.62 25.30 13.00
C GLN A 67 37.84 23.98 12.87
N GLU A 68 38.38 22.87 13.35
CA GLU A 68 37.65 21.59 13.44
C GLU A 68 36.40 21.71 14.31
N SER A 69 36.48 22.43 15.44
CA SER A 69 35.31 22.64 16.30
C SER A 69 34.24 23.51 15.62
N LEU A 70 34.65 24.48 14.80
CA LEU A 70 33.72 25.26 13.98
C LEU A 70 33.10 24.42 12.88
N LEU A 71 33.88 23.58 12.20
CA LEU A 71 33.39 22.67 11.17
C LEU A 71 32.35 21.70 11.74
N ALA A 72 32.61 21.09 12.90
CA ALA A 72 31.65 20.21 13.57
C ALA A 72 30.32 20.93 13.91
N LYS A 73 30.39 22.19 14.36
CA LYS A 73 29.17 23.01 14.59
C LYS A 73 28.43 23.31 13.30
N THR A 74 29.16 23.63 12.23
CA THR A 74 28.57 23.86 10.91
C THR A 74 27.91 22.60 10.35
N ASP A 75 28.52 21.43 10.50
CA ASP A 75 27.94 20.16 10.05
C ASP A 75 26.64 19.84 10.81
N ALA A 76 26.60 20.08 12.13
CA ALA A 76 25.38 19.94 12.92
C ALA A 76 24.26 20.91 12.47
N GLN A 77 24.62 22.17 12.18
CA GLN A 77 23.66 23.16 11.66
C GLN A 77 23.16 22.81 10.26
N LEU A 78 24.03 22.26 9.41
CA LEU A 78 23.68 21.82 8.07
C LEU A 78 22.68 20.65 8.12
N ALA A 79 22.95 19.64 8.95
CA ALA A 79 22.02 18.53 9.16
C ALA A 79 20.65 19.01 9.65
N GLN A 80 20.63 19.96 10.59
CA GLN A 80 19.39 20.57 11.07
C GLN A 80 18.62 21.30 9.95
N LEU A 81 19.31 22.02 9.06
CA LEU A 81 18.69 22.70 7.91
C LEU A 81 18.14 21.71 6.89
N GLU A 82 18.82 20.59 6.66
CA GLU A 82 18.34 19.54 5.75
C GLU A 82 17.05 18.90 6.27
N ILE A 83 17.01 18.56 7.56
CA ILE A 83 15.81 18.04 8.23
C ILE A 83 14.67 19.06 8.10
N LEU A 84 14.92 20.32 8.48
CA LEU A 84 13.89 21.37 8.41
C LEU A 84 13.38 21.60 6.98
N THR A 85 14.25 21.52 5.98
CA THR A 85 13.84 21.67 4.58
C THR A 85 12.94 20.52 4.15
N SER A 86 13.30 19.28 4.50
CA SER A 86 12.50 18.09 4.24
C SER A 86 11.13 18.17 4.93
N ASP A 87 11.09 18.62 6.19
CA ASP A 87 9.84 18.76 6.95
C ASP A 87 8.91 19.79 6.31
N VAL A 88 9.45 20.91 5.84
CA VAL A 88 8.66 21.95 5.16
C VAL A 88 8.14 21.44 3.81
N GLU A 89 8.96 20.74 3.04
CA GLU A 89 8.53 20.14 1.75
C GLU A 89 7.43 19.09 1.98
N PHE A 90 7.55 18.27 3.02
CA PHE A 90 6.52 17.32 3.40
C PHE A 90 5.23 18.02 3.85
N ALA A 91 5.32 19.08 4.64
CA ALA A 91 4.16 19.86 5.08
C ALA A 91 3.41 20.52 3.90
N LEU A 92 4.12 20.94 2.85
CA LEU A 92 3.50 21.44 1.62
C LEU A 92 2.69 20.34 0.92
N VAL A 93 3.24 19.14 0.77
CA VAL A 93 2.52 18.00 0.20
C VAL A 93 1.30 17.65 1.06
N GLN A 94 1.46 17.64 2.38
CA GLN A 94 0.36 17.35 3.31
C GLN A 94 -0.78 18.35 3.18
N LYS A 95 -0.47 19.65 3.03
CA LYS A 95 -1.47 20.68 2.76
C LYS A 95 -2.25 20.39 1.49
N ASP A 96 -1.57 20.01 0.40
CA ASP A 96 -2.23 19.73 -0.88
C ASP A 96 -3.12 18.49 -0.81
N VAL A 97 -2.68 17.44 -0.09
CA VAL A 97 -3.51 16.25 0.19
C VAL A 97 -4.78 16.62 0.96
N VAL A 98 -4.65 17.43 2.02
CA VAL A 98 -5.81 17.89 2.80
C VAL A 98 -6.77 18.72 1.94
N PHE A 99 -6.24 19.60 1.09
CA PHE A 99 -7.05 20.39 0.18
C PHE A 99 -7.78 19.51 -0.86
N GLY A 100 -7.12 18.48 -1.39
CA GLY A 100 -7.74 17.48 -2.25
C GLY A 100 -8.85 16.70 -1.57
N LEU A 101 -8.65 16.27 -0.31
CA LEU A 101 -9.68 15.59 0.49
C LEU A 101 -10.88 16.50 0.77
N GLN A 102 -10.64 17.78 1.05
CA GLN A 102 -11.71 18.76 1.26
C GLN A 102 -12.55 18.95 0.01
N GLN A 103 -11.92 19.10 -1.16
CA GLN A 103 -12.63 19.18 -2.44
C GLN A 103 -13.39 17.89 -2.76
N GLY A 104 -12.77 16.73 -2.59
CA GLY A 104 -13.44 15.44 -2.80
C GLY A 104 -14.65 15.27 -1.89
N THR A 105 -14.54 15.69 -0.63
CA THR A 105 -15.67 15.69 0.32
C THR A 105 -16.76 16.66 -0.12
N GLN A 106 -16.41 17.84 -0.65
CA GLN A 106 -17.37 18.81 -1.16
C GLN A 106 -18.13 18.28 -2.38
N VAL A 107 -17.42 17.70 -3.36
CA VAL A 107 -18.03 17.06 -4.54
C VAL A 107 -18.94 15.91 -4.10
N LEU A 108 -18.50 15.08 -3.14
CA LEU A 108 -19.33 14.00 -2.62
C LEU A 108 -20.62 14.54 -1.96
N ARG A 109 -20.54 15.64 -1.20
CA ARG A 109 -21.74 16.28 -0.61
C ARG A 109 -22.67 16.83 -1.69
N GLU A 110 -22.13 17.38 -2.77
CA GLU A 110 -22.92 17.87 -3.91
C GLU A 110 -23.63 16.70 -4.61
N ILE A 111 -22.93 15.60 -4.90
CA ILE A 111 -23.52 14.36 -5.43
C ILE A 111 -24.62 13.83 -4.50
N HIS A 112 -24.35 13.76 -3.19
CA HIS A 112 -25.34 13.30 -2.22
C HIS A 112 -26.58 14.22 -2.20
N ARG A 113 -26.41 15.54 -2.36
CA ARG A 113 -27.53 16.48 -2.46
C ARG A 113 -28.32 16.28 -3.76
N GLU A 114 -27.64 16.05 -4.89
CA GLU A 114 -28.28 15.78 -6.18
C GLU A 114 -29.02 14.44 -6.22
N MET A 115 -28.49 13.41 -5.55
CA MET A 115 -29.15 12.10 -5.40
C MET A 115 -30.32 12.12 -4.39
N GLY A 116 -30.68 13.29 -3.86
CA GLY A 116 -31.83 13.48 -2.96
C GLY A 116 -31.53 13.31 -1.47
N GLY A 117 -30.26 13.30 -1.08
CA GLY A 117 -29.83 13.31 0.32
C GLY A 117 -30.22 12.06 1.09
N ILE A 118 -30.28 12.19 2.43
CA ILE A 118 -30.75 11.13 3.32
C ILE A 118 -32.23 10.83 3.08
N GLU A 119 -33.05 11.84 2.77
CA GLU A 119 -34.49 11.69 2.55
C GLU A 119 -34.80 10.75 1.37
N ASN A 120 -34.07 10.84 0.26
CA ASN A 120 -34.31 9.95 -0.88
C ASN A 120 -33.76 8.53 -0.64
N VAL A 121 -32.71 8.39 0.18
CA VAL A 121 -32.23 7.08 0.64
C VAL A 121 -33.22 6.44 1.61
N GLU A 122 -33.78 7.20 2.56
CA GLU A 122 -34.84 6.76 3.47
C GLU A 122 -36.12 6.42 2.70
N LYS A 123 -36.48 7.21 1.69
CA LYS A 123 -37.63 6.94 0.83
C LYS A 123 -37.44 5.68 -0.02
N LEU A 124 -36.26 5.46 -0.61
CA LEU A 124 -35.94 4.22 -1.34
C LEU A 124 -35.95 2.98 -0.44
N LEU A 125 -35.50 3.11 0.82
CA LEU A 125 -35.59 2.03 1.81
C LEU A 125 -37.05 1.75 2.18
N GLY A 126 -37.85 2.79 2.45
CA GLY A 126 -39.28 2.66 2.76
C GLY A 126 -40.08 2.06 1.59
N GLU A 127 -39.84 2.53 0.36
CA GLU A 127 -40.47 1.98 -0.85
C GLU A 127 -40.06 0.51 -1.09
N SER A 128 -38.83 0.11 -0.74
CA SER A 128 -38.40 -1.29 -0.81
C SER A 128 -39.04 -2.16 0.27
N GLU A 129 -39.17 -1.66 1.49
CA GLU A 129 -39.85 -2.36 2.58
C GLU A 129 -41.35 -2.53 2.30
N GLU A 130 -42.02 -1.49 1.78
CA GLU A 130 -43.42 -1.56 1.35
C GLU A 130 -43.61 -2.51 0.17
N ALA A 131 -42.74 -2.47 -0.85
CA ALA A 131 -42.81 -3.41 -1.97
C ALA A 131 -42.61 -4.86 -1.51
N ARG A 132 -41.73 -5.09 -0.53
CA ARG A 132 -41.51 -6.41 0.06
C ARG A 132 -42.73 -6.88 0.86
N ALA A 133 -43.32 -6.01 1.65
CA ALA A 133 -44.53 -6.31 2.42
C ALA A 133 -45.72 -6.60 1.50
N TYR A 134 -45.89 -5.85 0.41
CA TYR A 134 -46.92 -6.11 -0.59
C TYR A 134 -46.72 -7.45 -1.30
N GLN A 135 -45.46 -7.82 -1.59
CA GLN A 135 -45.15 -9.12 -2.17
C GLN A 135 -45.38 -10.27 -1.19
N GLU A 136 -45.07 -10.10 0.10
CA GLU A 136 -45.44 -11.04 1.17
C GLU A 136 -46.97 -11.16 1.29
N GLU A 137 -47.72 -10.05 1.26
CA GLU A 137 -49.20 -10.07 1.28
C GLU A 137 -49.79 -10.79 0.06
N ILE A 138 -49.24 -10.57 -1.14
CA ILE A 138 -49.63 -11.32 -2.33
C ILE A 138 -49.32 -12.82 -2.15
N SER A 139 -48.14 -13.15 -1.63
CA SER A 139 -47.74 -14.53 -1.37
C SER A 139 -48.70 -15.22 -0.40
N ASP A 140 -49.09 -14.54 0.68
CA ASP A 140 -50.06 -15.05 1.67
C ASP A 140 -51.47 -15.17 1.08
N LEU A 141 -51.90 -14.21 0.28
CA LEU A 141 -53.19 -14.25 -0.42
C LEU A 141 -53.26 -15.37 -1.46
N LEU A 142 -52.16 -15.64 -2.16
CA LEU A 142 -52.04 -16.75 -3.11
C LEU A 142 -52.02 -18.10 -2.37
N ALA A 143 -51.21 -18.24 -1.31
CA ALA A 143 -51.15 -19.46 -0.49
C ALA A 143 -52.49 -19.81 0.17
N ASN A 144 -53.31 -18.81 0.51
CA ASN A 144 -54.62 -19.03 1.13
C ASN A 144 -55.76 -19.24 0.11
N LYS A 145 -55.51 -19.02 -1.19
CA LYS A 145 -56.49 -19.22 -2.27
C LYS A 145 -56.18 -20.40 -3.18
N MET A 146 -54.92 -20.82 -3.28
CA MET A 146 -54.55 -22.01 -4.06
C MET A 146 -54.99 -23.27 -3.33
N SER A 147 -55.52 -24.23 -4.08
CA SER A 147 -55.73 -25.57 -3.54
C SER A 147 -54.42 -26.36 -3.64
N ASN A 148 -54.27 -27.39 -2.79
CA ASN A 148 -53.09 -28.27 -2.86
C ASN A 148 -52.87 -28.85 -4.27
N GLN A 149 -53.94 -29.01 -5.05
CA GLN A 149 -53.87 -29.53 -6.42
C GLN A 149 -53.30 -28.48 -7.41
N ASP A 150 -53.58 -27.20 -7.18
CA ASP A 150 -52.98 -26.12 -7.98
C ASP A 150 -51.50 -25.91 -7.61
N GLU A 151 -51.11 -26.16 -6.35
CA GLU A 151 -49.71 -26.14 -5.92
C GLU A 151 -48.91 -27.28 -6.57
N ASP A 152 -49.46 -28.50 -6.60
CA ASP A 152 -48.84 -29.66 -7.27
C ASP A 152 -48.61 -29.40 -8.78
N GLU A 153 -49.57 -28.77 -9.47
CA GLU A 153 -49.43 -28.40 -10.89
C GLU A 153 -48.31 -27.37 -11.13
N VAL A 154 -48.14 -26.40 -10.23
CA VAL A 154 -47.06 -25.41 -10.30
C VAL A 154 -45.69 -26.05 -10.02
N GLU A 155 -45.60 -27.00 -9.09
CA GLU A 155 -44.37 -27.75 -8.83
C GLU A 155 -43.94 -28.60 -10.05
N ASP A 156 -44.91 -29.24 -10.72
CA ASP A 156 -44.66 -30.01 -11.94
C ASP A 156 -44.16 -29.12 -13.10
N GLU A 157 -44.76 -27.93 -13.29
CA GLU A 157 -44.30 -26.95 -14.29
C GLU A 157 -42.90 -26.40 -13.97
N LEU A 158 -42.62 -26.12 -12.69
CA LEU A 158 -41.29 -25.69 -12.24
C LEU A 158 -40.25 -26.77 -12.52
N ALA A 159 -40.54 -28.04 -12.23
CA ALA A 159 -39.65 -29.16 -12.51
C ALA A 159 -39.39 -29.33 -14.02
N ALA A 160 -40.39 -29.11 -14.86
CA ALA A 160 -40.24 -29.14 -16.32
C ALA A 160 -39.32 -28.00 -16.82
N LEU A 161 -39.48 -26.79 -16.30
CA LEU A 161 -38.63 -25.63 -16.62
C LEU A 161 -37.20 -25.81 -16.10
N GLU A 162 -37.03 -26.34 -14.90
CA GLU A 162 -35.72 -26.66 -14.34
C GLU A 162 -34.99 -27.71 -15.18
N ALA A 163 -35.70 -28.72 -15.70
CA ALA A 163 -35.14 -29.72 -16.61
C ALA A 163 -34.74 -29.11 -17.98
N GLU A 164 -35.51 -28.14 -18.49
CA GLU A 164 -35.21 -27.41 -19.73
C GLU A 164 -33.99 -26.49 -19.58
N VAL A 165 -33.89 -25.77 -18.45
CA VAL A 165 -32.77 -24.86 -18.14
C VAL A 165 -31.50 -25.62 -17.75
N SER A 166 -31.62 -26.72 -17.01
CA SER A 166 -30.46 -27.48 -16.51
C SER A 166 -29.81 -28.39 -17.54
N GLY A 167 -30.42 -28.58 -18.72
CA GLY A 167 -29.77 -29.22 -19.87
C GLY A 167 -29.08 -30.55 -19.53
N VAL A 168 -29.74 -31.45 -18.79
CA VAL A 168 -29.24 -32.82 -18.60
C VAL A 168 -29.50 -33.63 -19.88
N GLY A 169 -28.84 -33.22 -20.95
CA GLY A 169 -28.54 -34.09 -22.07
C GLY A 169 -27.67 -35.24 -21.55
N LYS A 170 -28.11 -36.47 -21.83
CA LYS A 170 -27.39 -37.75 -21.66
C LYS A 170 -25.87 -37.55 -21.57
N LEU A 171 -25.31 -37.61 -20.35
CA LEU A 171 -23.87 -37.78 -20.18
C LEU A 171 -23.48 -39.09 -20.90
N PRO A 172 -22.51 -39.09 -21.82
CA PRO A 172 -22.11 -40.29 -22.54
C PRO A 172 -21.50 -41.30 -21.55
N THR A 173 -21.85 -42.57 -21.72
CA THR A 173 -21.30 -43.69 -20.96
C THR A 173 -19.77 -43.66 -21.04
N ALA A 174 -19.11 -43.64 -19.88
CA ALA A 174 -17.65 -43.69 -19.81
C ALA A 174 -17.13 -44.96 -20.52
N PRO A 175 -16.03 -44.87 -21.32
CA PRO A 175 -15.46 -46.02 -21.98
C PRO A 175 -15.13 -47.15 -21.00
N THR A 176 -15.65 -48.35 -21.25
CA THR A 176 -15.50 -49.53 -20.37
C THR A 176 -14.18 -50.27 -20.57
N GLU A 177 -13.29 -49.75 -21.41
CA GLU A 177 -12.01 -50.37 -21.74
C GLU A 177 -10.99 -50.04 -20.65
N GLN A 178 -10.66 -51.05 -19.83
CA GLN A 178 -9.59 -50.92 -18.84
C GLN A 178 -8.25 -50.77 -19.59
N PRO A 179 -7.45 -49.74 -19.31
CA PRO A 179 -6.14 -49.59 -19.93
C PRO A 179 -5.28 -50.83 -19.63
N GLN A 180 -4.79 -51.48 -20.68
CA GLN A 180 -3.88 -52.63 -20.58
C GLN A 180 -2.48 -52.13 -20.24
N TYR A 181 -2.12 -52.19 -18.95
CA TYR A 181 -0.76 -51.93 -18.50
C TYR A 181 0.11 -53.18 -18.69
N THR A 182 1.34 -52.98 -19.17
CA THR A 182 2.35 -54.04 -19.20
C THR A 182 2.75 -54.44 -17.77
N GLU A 183 3.26 -55.66 -17.57
CA GLU A 183 3.67 -56.15 -16.24
C GLU A 183 4.75 -55.26 -15.59
N GLU A 184 5.59 -54.63 -16.41
CA GLU A 184 6.60 -53.67 -15.94
C GLU A 184 5.97 -52.38 -15.40
N GLU A 185 4.95 -51.84 -16.06
CA GLU A 185 4.21 -50.66 -15.61
C GLU A 185 3.41 -50.96 -14.33
N LYS A 186 2.77 -52.13 -14.24
CA LYS A 186 2.11 -52.57 -13.01
C LYS A 186 3.09 -52.69 -11.85
N ALA A 187 4.29 -53.23 -12.08
CA ALA A 187 5.34 -53.33 -11.07
C ALA A 187 5.84 -51.95 -10.62
N GLN A 188 5.95 -50.99 -11.54
CA GLN A 188 6.30 -49.60 -11.21
C GLN A 188 5.21 -48.93 -10.37
N PHE A 189 3.94 -49.02 -10.78
CA PHE A 189 2.82 -48.48 -10.01
C PHE A 189 2.68 -49.14 -8.64
N ALA A 190 2.94 -50.44 -8.51
CA ALA A 190 2.95 -51.14 -7.23
C ALA A 190 4.08 -50.64 -6.32
N LYS A 191 5.27 -50.42 -6.88
CA LYS A 191 6.44 -49.90 -6.15
C LYS A 191 6.23 -48.46 -5.69
N GLU A 192 5.64 -47.62 -6.54
CA GLU A 192 5.29 -46.24 -6.21
C GLU A 192 4.21 -46.18 -5.12
N ARG A 193 3.16 -47.00 -5.23
CA ARG A 193 2.10 -47.09 -4.23
C ARG A 193 2.62 -47.61 -2.89
N ALA A 194 3.55 -48.57 -2.90
CA ALA A 194 4.21 -49.08 -1.69
C ALA A 194 5.09 -48.00 -1.02
N ARG A 195 5.84 -47.24 -1.82
CA ARG A 195 6.63 -46.11 -1.34
C ARG A 195 5.75 -45.04 -0.70
N ARG A 196 4.66 -44.66 -1.36
CA ARG A 196 3.71 -43.66 -0.84
C ARG A 196 3.07 -44.09 0.47
N ARG A 197 2.69 -45.37 0.60
CA ARG A 197 2.18 -45.95 1.87
C ARG A 197 3.22 -46.02 2.98
N ALA A 198 4.50 -46.16 2.64
CA ALA A 198 5.59 -46.13 3.61
C ALA A 198 5.86 -44.70 4.09
N GLU A 199 5.83 -43.72 3.18
CA GLU A 199 5.94 -42.29 3.51
C GLU A 199 4.75 -41.83 4.38
N GLU A 200 3.54 -42.32 4.11
CA GLU A 200 2.34 -42.01 4.90
C GLU A 200 2.42 -42.60 6.32
N ARG A 201 2.82 -43.87 6.47
CA ARG A 201 3.05 -44.49 7.78
C ARG A 201 4.18 -43.84 8.57
N ALA A 202 5.23 -43.38 7.89
CA ALA A 202 6.32 -42.64 8.53
C ALA A 202 5.83 -41.26 9.03
N ARG A 203 4.94 -40.59 8.28
CA ARG A 203 4.29 -39.34 8.74
C ARG A 203 3.39 -39.59 9.95
N GLU A 204 2.60 -40.65 9.95
CA GLU A 204 1.74 -41.04 11.09
C GLU A 204 2.57 -41.34 12.35
N GLN A 205 3.67 -42.08 12.23
CA GLN A 205 4.57 -42.39 13.36
C GLN A 205 5.36 -41.17 13.87
N GLN A 206 5.61 -40.18 13.02
CA GLN A 206 6.23 -38.91 13.43
C GLN A 206 5.22 -37.94 14.08
N SER A 207 3.91 -38.10 13.82
CA SER A 207 2.86 -37.30 14.45
C SER A 207 2.44 -37.78 15.85
N GLU A 208 2.88 -38.96 16.30
CA GLU A 208 2.68 -39.41 17.69
C GLU A 208 3.99 -39.44 18.51
N PRO A 209 4.42 -38.30 19.09
CA PRO A 209 5.20 -38.31 20.32
C PRO A 209 4.39 -37.72 21.49
N MET A 210 4.32 -38.49 22.58
CA MET A 210 4.04 -38.09 23.97
C MET A 210 2.60 -37.78 24.37
N LEU A 211 1.86 -38.83 24.75
CA LEU A 211 0.90 -38.78 25.86
C LEU A 211 1.04 -40.08 26.69
N ALA A 212 2.11 -40.12 27.48
CA ALA A 212 2.26 -40.97 28.66
C ALA A 212 3.16 -40.23 29.67
#